data_AF-A0A2G6Q7K3-F1
#
_entry.id   AF-A0A2G6Q7K3-F1
#
_cell.length_a   1.000
_cell.length_b   1.000
_cell.length_c   1.000
_cell.angle_alpha   90.00
_cell.angle_beta   90.00
_cell.angle_gamma   90.00
#
_symmetry.space_group_name_H-M   'P 1'
#
loop_
_entity.id
_entity.type
_entity.pdbx_description
1 polymer ?
#
loop_
_entity_poly.entity_id
_entity_poly.type
_entity_poly.pdbx_seq_one_letter_code
_entity_poly.pdbx_strand_id
1 'polypeptide(L)'
;MEIKDNDTLKKELLDMPIETQIQARNFIRILKTKHMDMLKFKEIKEKEREAFRFYRTGCRINLSHISCIKCENTPKQAVGNCYEVIYKKKKIGYVAQVKDGWLCVEDFSDFTNSNKGILADMRKVAIDKFIQRLLND
;
A
#
# COMPACT_ATOMS: atom_id res chain seq x y z
N MET A 1 -30.52 15.04 -18.36
CA MET A 1 -29.41 14.16 -17.94
C MET A 1 -29.31 13.07 -18.98
N GLU A 2 -28.22 13.03 -19.75
CA GLU A 2 -27.98 11.90 -20.64
C GLU A 2 -27.76 10.64 -19.79
N ILE A 3 -28.59 9.63 -20.01
CA ILE A 3 -28.38 8.29 -19.46
C ILE A 3 -27.26 7.69 -20.30
N LYS A 4 -26.01 7.84 -19.86
CA LYS A 4 -24.90 7.09 -20.44
C LYS A 4 -25.14 5.60 -20.21
N ASP A 5 -24.87 4.78 -21.22
CA ASP A 5 -24.88 3.35 -21.02
C ASP A 5 -23.81 2.95 -19.98
N ASN A 6 -24.04 1.84 -19.28
CA ASN A 6 -23.17 1.41 -18.19
C ASN A 6 -21.76 1.03 -18.67
N ASP A 7 -21.60 0.56 -19.91
CA ASP A 7 -20.29 0.18 -20.46
C ASP A 7 -19.44 1.40 -20.78
N THR A 8 -20.04 2.45 -21.33
CA THR A 8 -19.39 3.75 -21.55
C THR A 8 -18.94 4.36 -20.22
N LEU A 9 -19.83 4.40 -19.22
CA LEU A 9 -19.49 4.90 -17.89
C LEU A 9 -18.44 4.03 -17.19
N LYS A 10 -18.51 2.70 -17.33
CA LYS A 10 -17.50 1.77 -16.80
C LYS A 10 -16.14 2.09 -17.37
N LYS A 11 -16.05 2.26 -18.69
CA LYS A 11 -14.80 2.61 -19.38
C LYS A 11 -14.24 3.94 -18.88
N GLU A 12 -15.06 4.99 -18.79
CA GLU A 12 -14.62 6.30 -18.28
C GLU A 12 -14.02 6.18 -16.86
N LEU A 13 -14.70 5.47 -15.96
CA LEU A 13 -14.21 5.24 -14.59
C LEU A 13 -12.91 4.42 -14.58
N LEU A 14 -12.78 3.41 -15.45
CA LEU A 14 -11.57 2.61 -15.60
C LEU A 14 -10.40 3.36 -16.26
N ASP A 15 -10.68 4.41 -17.03
CA ASP A 15 -9.64 5.23 -17.67
C ASP A 15 -9.18 6.41 -16.80
N MET A 16 -9.92 6.76 -15.73
CA MET A 16 -9.50 7.84 -14.80
C MET A 16 -8.12 7.58 -14.19
N PRO A 17 -7.15 8.52 -14.27
CA PRO A 17 -5.82 8.31 -13.71
C PRO A 17 -5.84 8.27 -12.18
N ILE A 18 -4.95 7.47 -11.58
CA ILE A 18 -4.73 7.40 -10.13
C ILE A 18 -3.21 7.55 -9.84
N GLU A 19 -2.58 8.56 -10.44
CA GLU A 19 -1.15 8.84 -10.31
C GLU A 19 -0.82 9.56 -8.99
N THR A 20 -1.75 10.37 -8.50
CA THR A 20 -1.59 11.14 -7.26
C THR A 20 -2.66 10.80 -6.24
N GLN A 21 -2.39 11.07 -4.96
CA GLN A 21 -3.39 10.90 -3.90
C GLN A 21 -4.63 11.78 -4.11
N ILE A 22 -4.46 12.95 -4.75
CA ILE A 22 -5.56 13.86 -5.09
C ILE A 22 -6.46 13.21 -6.15
N GLN A 23 -5.87 12.64 -7.20
CA GLN A 23 -6.63 11.91 -8.22
C GLN A 23 -7.36 10.70 -7.62
N ALA A 24 -6.69 9.94 -6.75
CA ALA A 24 -7.31 8.82 -6.04
C ALA A 24 -8.52 9.25 -5.19
N ARG A 25 -8.37 10.33 -4.42
CA ARG A 25 -9.46 10.93 -3.64
C ARG A 25 -10.64 11.34 -4.53
N ASN A 26 -10.34 11.99 -5.66
CA ASN A 26 -11.35 12.45 -6.61
C ASN A 26 -12.10 11.27 -7.25
N PHE A 27 -11.39 10.23 -7.66
CA PHE A 27 -11.99 8.99 -8.17
C PHE A 27 -12.98 8.39 -7.15
N ILE A 28 -12.55 8.19 -5.90
CA ILE A 28 -13.39 7.63 -4.84
C ILE A 28 -14.63 8.50 -4.60
N ARG A 29 -14.46 9.83 -4.58
CA ARG A 29 -15.56 10.79 -4.39
C ARG A 29 -16.57 10.67 -5.52
N ILE A 30 -16.12 10.70 -6.77
CA ILE A 30 -17.02 10.58 -7.95
C ILE A 30 -17.78 9.26 -7.90
N LEU A 31 -17.07 8.16 -7.67
CA LEU A 31 -17.67 6.83 -7.61
C LEU A 31 -18.72 6.70 -6.51
N LYS A 32 -18.41 7.14 -5.28
CA LYS A 32 -19.34 7.02 -4.14
C LYS A 32 -20.49 8.01 -4.17
N THR A 33 -20.33 9.18 -4.78
CA THR A 33 -21.38 10.21 -4.81
C THR A 33 -22.30 10.06 -6.02
N LYS A 34 -21.79 9.63 -7.17
CA LYS A 34 -22.54 9.68 -8.45
C LYS A 34 -22.81 8.32 -9.07
N HIS A 35 -22.00 7.30 -8.78
CA HIS A 35 -21.97 6.06 -9.54
C HIS A 35 -21.79 4.83 -8.63
N MET A 36 -22.42 4.84 -7.44
CA MET A 36 -22.24 3.79 -6.42
C MET A 36 -22.68 2.42 -6.95
N ASP A 37 -23.66 2.38 -7.85
CA ASP A 37 -24.15 1.19 -8.53
C ASP A 37 -23.08 0.52 -9.41
N MET A 38 -22.07 1.26 -9.87
CA MET A 38 -20.94 0.73 -10.63
C MET A 38 -20.03 -0.19 -9.80
N LEU A 39 -20.13 -0.17 -8.47
CA LEU A 39 -19.38 -1.09 -7.58
C LEU A 39 -19.81 -2.56 -7.72
N LYS A 40 -20.92 -2.85 -8.41
CA LYS A 40 -21.31 -4.22 -8.77
C LYS A 40 -20.36 -4.84 -9.79
N PHE A 41 -19.67 -4.02 -10.60
CA PHE A 41 -18.68 -4.49 -11.56
C PHE A 41 -17.34 -4.75 -10.86
N LYS A 42 -16.79 -5.94 -11.06
CA LYS A 42 -15.59 -6.43 -10.36
C LYS A 42 -14.39 -5.50 -10.57
N GLU A 43 -14.16 -5.04 -11.79
CA GLU A 43 -13.01 -4.22 -12.18
C GLU A 43 -13.07 -2.83 -11.54
N ILE A 44 -14.27 -2.23 -11.47
CA ILE A 44 -14.49 -0.95 -10.79
C ILE A 44 -14.24 -1.10 -9.29
N LYS A 45 -14.70 -2.20 -8.69
CA LYS A 45 -14.47 -2.50 -7.27
C LYS A 45 -13.00 -2.72 -6.96
N GLU A 46 -12.24 -3.36 -7.86
CA GLU A 46 -10.80 -3.53 -7.73
C GLU A 46 -10.07 -2.17 -7.80
N LYS A 47 -10.43 -1.33 -8.78
CA LYS A 47 -9.87 0.02 -8.90
C LYS A 47 -10.23 0.92 -7.71
N GLU A 48 -11.43 0.81 -7.15
CA GLU A 48 -11.82 1.52 -5.91
C GLU A 48 -10.95 1.14 -4.73
N ARG A 49 -10.66 -0.16 -4.56
CA ARG A 49 -9.79 -0.63 -3.48
C ARG A 49 -8.37 -0.10 -3.64
N GLU A 50 -7.85 -0.10 -4.87
CA GLU A 50 -6.54 0.47 -5.18
C GLU A 50 -6.51 1.97 -4.88
N ALA A 51 -7.48 2.73 -5.42
CA ALA A 51 -7.59 4.17 -5.20
C ALA A 51 -7.69 4.50 -3.71
N PHE A 52 -8.54 3.80 -2.96
CA PHE A 52 -8.74 4.01 -1.54
C PHE A 52 -7.46 3.76 -0.74
N ARG A 53 -6.72 2.69 -1.07
CA ARG A 53 -5.43 2.42 -0.46
C ARG A 53 -4.44 3.52 -0.78
N PHE A 54 -4.29 3.86 -2.04
CA PHE A 54 -3.32 4.85 -2.49
C PHE A 54 -3.62 6.23 -1.88
N TYR A 55 -4.89 6.63 -1.82
CA TYR A 55 -5.33 7.84 -1.13
C TYR A 55 -4.93 7.84 0.36
N ARG A 56 -5.16 6.73 1.09
CA ARG A 56 -4.92 6.66 2.54
C ARG A 56 -3.45 6.51 2.92
N THR A 57 -2.64 5.89 2.07
CA THR A 57 -1.29 5.42 2.43
C THR A 57 -0.20 5.87 1.48
N GLY A 58 -0.54 6.44 0.32
CA GLY A 58 0.41 6.70 -0.77
C GLY A 58 0.93 5.44 -1.46
N CYS A 59 0.34 4.27 -1.16
CA CYS A 59 0.90 2.98 -1.55
C CYS A 59 -0.05 2.19 -2.46
N ARG A 60 0.51 1.54 -3.49
CA ARG A 60 -0.22 0.66 -4.44
C ARG A 60 0.02 -0.85 -4.23
N ILE A 61 0.74 -1.18 -3.15
CA ILE A 61 0.77 -2.49 -2.49
C ILE A 61 -0.51 -3.32 -2.73
N ASN A 62 -0.54 -4.62 -3.06
CA ASN A 62 -1.69 -5.46 -2.69
C ASN A 62 -1.37 -6.19 -1.37
N LEU A 63 -2.25 -6.07 -0.37
CA LEU A 63 -2.02 -6.62 0.97
C LEU A 63 -2.03 -8.16 0.94
N SER A 64 -2.77 -8.78 0.02
CA SER A 64 -2.80 -10.25 -0.10
C SER A 64 -1.45 -10.84 -0.52
N HIS A 65 -0.55 -10.02 -1.07
CA HIS A 65 0.79 -10.45 -1.45
C HIS A 65 1.81 -10.27 -0.31
N ILE A 66 1.42 -9.64 0.80
CA ILE A 66 2.30 -9.34 1.92
C ILE A 66 1.95 -10.27 3.08
N SER A 67 2.96 -10.89 3.68
CA SER A 67 2.84 -11.62 4.94
C SER A 67 3.94 -11.17 5.89
N CYS A 68 3.64 -11.13 7.18
CA CYS A 68 4.60 -10.77 8.23
C CYS A 68 4.70 -11.92 9.22
N ILE A 69 5.90 -12.48 9.39
CA ILE A 69 6.18 -13.52 10.39
C ILE A 69 6.91 -12.86 11.54
N LYS A 70 6.42 -12.99 12.77
CA LYS A 70 7.08 -12.37 13.94
C LYS A 70 8.45 -13.02 14.15
N CYS A 71 9.49 -12.20 14.25
CA CYS A 71 10.83 -12.68 14.56
C CYS A 71 10.91 -13.07 16.05
N GLU A 72 11.64 -14.15 16.34
CA GLU A 72 11.99 -14.52 17.72
C GLU A 72 12.99 -13.53 18.31
N ASN A 73 13.96 -13.10 17.49
CA ASN A 73 14.95 -12.10 17.86
C ASN A 73 14.51 -10.70 17.46
N THR A 74 14.67 -9.73 18.38
CA THR A 74 14.45 -8.31 18.12
C THR A 74 15.78 -7.57 18.02
N PRO A 75 15.95 -6.64 17.07
CA PRO A 75 17.15 -5.82 17.01
C PRO A 75 17.21 -4.90 18.23
N LYS A 76 18.42 -4.53 18.67
CA LYS A 76 18.60 -3.68 19.87
C LYS A 76 17.87 -2.34 19.79
N GLN A 77 17.67 -1.82 18.58
CA GLN A 77 17.00 -0.56 18.30
C GLN A 77 15.46 -0.68 18.31
N ALA A 78 14.92 -1.89 18.33
CA ALA A 78 13.47 -2.08 18.39
C ALA A 78 12.93 -1.77 19.79
N VAL A 79 11.89 -0.95 19.82
CA VAL A 79 11.09 -0.67 21.03
C VAL A 79 9.85 -1.55 21.11
N GLY A 80 9.65 -2.43 20.13
CA GLY A 80 8.47 -3.29 20.03
C GLY A 80 8.71 -4.52 19.16
N ASN A 81 7.64 -4.99 18.49
CA ASN A 81 7.72 -6.20 17.69
C ASN A 81 8.60 -6.02 16.43
N CYS A 82 9.28 -7.10 16.03
CA CYS A 82 9.99 -7.25 14.77
C CYS A 82 9.33 -8.37 13.95
N TYR A 83 9.30 -8.20 12.62
CA TYR A 83 8.73 -9.17 11.70
C TYR A 83 9.62 -9.36 10.48
N GLU A 84 9.70 -10.58 9.97
CA GLU A 84 10.12 -10.86 8.59
C GLU A 84 9.01 -10.47 7.63
N VAL A 85 9.38 -9.79 6.55
CA VAL A 85 8.45 -9.35 5.50
C VAL A 85 8.58 -10.28 4.31
N ILE A 86 7.46 -10.91 3.96
CA ILE A 86 7.33 -11.79 2.80
C ILE A 86 6.46 -11.08 1.77
N TYR A 87 6.97 -10.94 0.56
CA TYR A 87 6.22 -10.42 -0.59
C TYR A 87 6.21 -11.44 -1.72
N LYS A 88 5.03 -11.79 -2.24
CA LYS A 88 4.85 -12.81 -3.30
C LYS A 88 5.60 -14.12 -3.00
N LYS A 89 5.48 -14.62 -1.77
CA LYS A 89 6.12 -15.86 -1.26
C LYS A 89 7.66 -15.81 -1.15
N LYS A 90 8.29 -14.64 -1.31
CA LYS A 90 9.73 -14.45 -1.08
C LYS A 90 9.95 -13.54 0.11
N LYS A 91 10.92 -13.88 0.97
CA LYS A 91 11.40 -12.98 2.00
C LYS A 91 12.12 -11.80 1.31
N ILE A 92 11.75 -10.59 1.70
CA ILE A 92 12.32 -9.36 1.13
C ILE A 92 12.97 -8.47 2.19
N GLY A 93 12.81 -8.79 3.48
CA GLY A 93 13.49 -8.07 4.54
C GLY A 93 12.79 -8.19 5.88
N TYR A 94 12.97 -7.17 6.72
CA TYR A 94 12.48 -7.10 8.09
C TYR A 94 11.83 -5.76 8.37
N VAL A 95 10.87 -5.74 9.29
CA VAL A 95 10.26 -4.51 9.79
C VAL A 95 10.16 -4.55 11.31
N ALA A 96 10.59 -3.49 11.97
CA ALA A 96 10.50 -3.36 13.43
C ALA A 96 9.99 -1.98 13.84
N GLN A 97 9.34 -1.94 14.99
CA GLN A 97 9.00 -0.66 15.64
C GLN A 97 10.24 -0.11 16.33
N VAL A 98 10.66 1.09 15.95
CA VAL A 98 11.76 1.87 16.54
C VAL A 98 11.19 3.14 17.18
N LYS A 99 12.04 3.94 17.85
CA LYS A 99 11.60 5.18 18.53
C LYS A 99 10.86 6.14 17.58
N ASP A 100 11.34 6.26 16.35
CA ASP A 100 10.83 7.23 15.36
C ASP A 100 9.73 6.64 14.44
N GLY A 101 9.22 5.45 14.73
CA GLY A 101 8.14 4.82 13.96
C GLY A 101 8.42 3.36 13.60
N TRP A 102 8.10 2.97 12.37
CA TRP A 102 8.36 1.64 11.83
C TRP A 102 9.43 1.70 10.76
N LEU A 103 10.52 0.98 10.99
CA LEU A 103 11.66 0.90 10.10
C LEU A 103 11.64 -0.45 9.37
N CYS A 104 11.64 -0.41 8.04
CA CYS A 104 11.76 -1.58 7.19
C CYS A 104 13.14 -1.61 6.52
N VAL A 105 13.87 -2.72 6.65
CA VAL A 105 15.24 -2.92 6.14
C VAL A 105 15.33 -4.23 5.37
N GLU A 106 16.32 -4.36 4.50
CA GLU A 106 16.55 -5.60 3.75
C GLU A 106 17.23 -6.65 4.63
N ASP A 107 18.31 -6.29 5.33
CA ASP A 107 19.02 -7.16 6.24
C ASP A 107 18.77 -6.85 7.72
N PHE A 108 18.76 -7.89 8.56
CA PHE A 108 18.54 -7.72 10.00
C PHE A 108 19.64 -6.85 10.67
N SER A 109 20.87 -6.90 10.17
CA SER A 109 21.97 -6.07 10.67
C SER A 109 21.76 -4.58 10.41
N ASP A 110 20.95 -4.21 9.42
CA ASP A 110 20.75 -2.83 9.00
C ASP A 110 19.85 -2.02 9.95
N PHE A 111 19.22 -2.66 10.95
CA PHE A 111 18.56 -1.93 12.03
C PHE A 111 19.49 -1.01 12.83
N THR A 112 20.80 -1.20 12.72
CA THR A 112 21.82 -0.31 13.30
C THR A 112 21.99 1.00 12.52
N ASN A 113 21.55 1.07 11.27
CA ASN A 113 21.67 2.24 10.41
C ASN A 113 20.33 2.54 9.72
N SER A 114 19.56 3.45 10.31
CA SER A 114 18.23 3.84 9.82
C SER A 114 18.25 4.38 8.38
N ASN A 115 19.37 4.92 7.89
CA ASN A 115 19.49 5.42 6.52
C ASN A 115 19.43 4.32 5.45
N LYS A 116 19.63 3.06 5.83
CA LYS A 116 19.51 1.92 4.91
C LYS A 116 18.07 1.42 4.72
N GLY A 117 17.17 1.85 5.60
CA GLY A 117 15.78 1.41 5.60
C GLY A 117 14.78 2.47 5.15
N ILE A 118 13.51 2.10 5.23
CA ILE A 118 12.36 2.99 5.05
C ILE A 118 11.66 3.17 6.39
N LEU A 119 11.61 4.42 6.85
CA LEU A 119 10.91 4.80 8.07
C LEU A 119 9.51 5.36 7.75
N ALA A 120 8.49 4.94 8.50
CA ALA A 120 7.16 5.53 8.45
C ALA A 120 6.41 5.34 9.78
N ASP A 121 5.42 6.20 10.05
CA ASP A 121 4.64 6.15 11.29
C ASP A 121 3.83 4.86 11.46
N MET A 122 3.53 4.16 10.36
CA MET A 122 2.74 2.94 10.36
C MET A 122 3.51 1.79 9.70
N ARG A 123 3.49 0.60 10.34
CA ARG A 123 4.11 -0.64 9.83
C ARG A 123 3.78 -0.89 8.36
N LYS A 124 2.49 -0.82 8.02
CA LYS A 124 2.00 -1.06 6.67
C LYS A 124 2.62 -0.09 5.65
N VAL A 125 2.74 1.18 6.02
CA VAL A 125 3.31 2.22 5.13
C VAL A 125 4.81 2.00 4.95
N ALA A 126 5.54 1.64 6.02
CA ALA A 126 6.96 1.31 5.95
C ALA A 126 7.20 0.13 5.00
N ILE A 127 6.45 -0.98 5.16
CA ILE A 127 6.53 -2.16 4.28
C ILE A 127 6.18 -1.80 2.84
N ASP A 128 5.08 -1.06 2.62
CA ASP A 128 4.63 -0.76 1.28
C ASP A 128 5.63 0.11 0.52
N LYS A 129 6.15 1.18 1.16
CA LYS A 129 7.20 2.04 0.59
C LYS A 129 8.48 1.26 0.32
N PHE A 130 8.85 0.33 1.22
CA PHE A 130 10.00 -0.55 1.03
C PHE A 130 9.83 -1.46 -0.19
N ILE A 131 8.66 -2.09 -0.37
CA ILE A 131 8.36 -2.88 -1.58
C ILE A 131 8.38 -2.00 -2.83
N GLN A 132 7.81 -0.79 -2.78
CA GLN A 132 7.83 0.13 -3.91
C GLN A 132 9.25 0.51 -4.32
N ARG A 133 10.15 0.76 -3.34
CA ARG A 133 11.58 0.99 -3.61
C ARG A 133 12.18 -0.20 -4.37
N LEU A 134 12.03 -1.42 -3.85
CA LEU A 134 12.54 -2.65 -4.46
C LEU A 134 11.98 -2.97 -5.85
N LEU A 135 10.83 -2.41 -6.23
CA LEU A 135 10.23 -2.61 -7.56
C LEU A 135 10.67 -1.54 -8.58
N ASN A 136 11.26 -0.44 -8.11
CA ASN A 136 11.73 0.67 -8.93
C ASN A 136 13.27 0.69 -9.09
N ASP A 137 13.98 -0.03 -8.23
CA ASP A 137 15.42 -0.34 -8.35
C ASP A 137 15.64 -1.50 -9.33
#